data_AF-A0A7V5E7C6-F1
#
_entry.id   AF-A0A7V5E7C6-F1
#
_cell.length_a   1.000
_cell.length_b   1.000
_cell.length_c   1.000
_cell.angle_alpha   90.00
_cell.angle_beta   90.00
_cell.angle_gamma   90.00
#
_symmetry.space_group_name_H-M   'P 1'
#
loop_
_entity.id
_entity.type
_entity.pdbx_description
1 polymer ?
#
loop_
_entity_poly.entity_id
_entity_poly.type
_entity_poly.pdbx_seq_one_letter_code
_entity_poly.pdbx_strand_id
1 'polypeptide(L)' 'MSQIPDALMKELKAKFEQKMKENEISTLEYWKTQVDRLLNLKPEGIAALQLQIKRLSEMMENRIKTLKKEMP' A
#
# COMPACT_ATOMS: atom_id res chain seq x y z
N MET A 1 -16.54 -11.14 33.17
CA MET A 1 -16.24 -10.74 31.78
C MET A 1 -17.05 -9.48 31.51
N SER A 2 -16.43 -8.29 31.52
CA SER A 2 -17.14 -7.03 31.27
C SER A 2 -17.67 -7.02 29.83
N GLN A 3 -18.99 -6.94 29.66
CA GLN A 3 -19.60 -6.78 28.34
C GLN A 3 -19.23 -5.38 27.82
N ILE A 4 -18.60 -5.35 26.64
CA ILE A 4 -18.37 -4.11 25.91
C ILE A 4 -19.73 -3.59 25.46
N PRO A 5 -20.08 -2.31 25.73
CA PRO A 5 -21.35 -1.75 25.28
C PRO A 5 -21.47 -1.80 23.75
N ASP A 6 -22.64 -2.15 23.23
CA ASP A 6 -22.88 -2.28 21.78
C ASP A 6 -22.56 -1.00 21.01
N ALA A 7 -22.83 0.17 21.60
CA ALA A 7 -22.48 1.46 21.04
C ALA A 7 -20.95 1.63 20.87
N LEU A 8 -20.17 1.19 21.86
CA LEU A 8 -18.70 1.22 21.81
C LEU A 8 -18.16 0.22 20.77
N MET A 9 -18.78 -0.96 20.66
CA MET A 9 -18.43 -1.93 19.63
C MET A 9 -18.70 -1.39 18.22
N LYS A 10 -19.82 -0.69 18.02
CA LYS A 10 -20.18 -0.07 16.74
C LYS A 10 -19.21 1.06 16.37
N GLU A 11 -18.85 1.91 17.32
CA GLU A 11 -17.87 2.98 17.11
C GLU A 11 -16.48 2.41 16.76
N LEU A 12 -16.06 1.36 17.47
CA LEU A 12 -14.78 0.69 17.20
C LEU A 12 -14.74 0.09 15.79
N LYS A 13 -15.82 -0.60 15.37
CA LYS A 13 -15.93 -1.12 13.99
C LYS A 13 -15.82 -0.01 12.95
N ALA A 14 -16.55 1.09 13.15
CA ALA A 14 -16.52 2.22 12.22
C ALA A 14 -15.11 2.84 12.11
N LYS A 15 -14.42 3.03 13.25
CA LYS A 15 -13.04 3.52 13.26
C LYS A 15 -12.08 2.55 12.58
N PHE A 16 -12.27 1.25 12.78
CA PHE A 16 -11.45 0.22 12.13
C PHE A 16 -11.65 0.24 10.61
N GLU A 17 -12.89 0.26 10.13
CA GLU A 17 -13.21 0.36 8.70
C GLU A 17 -12.65 1.63 8.08
N GLN A 18 -12.77 2.77 8.77
CA GLN A 18 -12.16 4.02 8.33
C GLN A 18 -10.64 3.87 8.21
N LYS A 19 -9.98 3.31 9.23
CA LYS A 19 -8.53 3.14 9.22
C LYS A 19 -8.05 2.21 8.11
N MET A 20 -8.83 1.16 7.82
CA MET A 20 -8.55 0.26 6.69
C MET A 20 -8.60 1.01 5.35
N LYS A 21 -9.62 1.84 5.13
CA LYS A 21 -9.73 2.68 3.93
C LYS A 21 -8.58 3.69 3.82
N GLU A 22 -8.22 4.36 4.92
CA GLU A 22 -7.08 5.29 4.95
C GLU A 22 -5.77 4.59 4.56
N ASN A 23 -5.53 3.38 5.09
CA ASN A 23 -4.34 2.60 4.77
C ASN A 23 -4.33 2.15 3.30
N GLU A 24 -5.49 1.75 2.75
CA GLU A 24 -5.63 1.40 1.35
C GLU A 24 -5.33 2.60 0.44
N ILE A 25 -5.95 3.75 0.72
CA ILE A 25 -5.71 5.01 -0.01
C ILE A 25 -4.22 5.37 0.00
N SER A 26 -3.60 5.39 1.19
CA SER A 26 -2.18 5.73 1.33
C SER A 26 -1.28 4.78 0.54
N THR A 27 -1.62 3.49 0.51
CA THR A 27 -0.90 2.48 -0.28
C THR A 27 -1.04 2.76 -1.78
N LEU A 28 -2.25 3.06 -2.25
CA LEU A 28 -2.52 3.38 -3.66
C LEU A 28 -1.83 4.68 -4.10
N GLU A 29 -1.88 5.73 -3.30
CA GLU A 29 -1.22 7.01 -3.58
C GLU A 29 0.30 6.86 -3.68
N TYR A 30 0.89 6.06 -2.79
CA TYR A 30 2.32 5.75 -2.86
C TYR A 30 2.69 5.06 -4.18
N TRP A 31 1.97 4.01 -4.57
CA TRP A 31 2.26 3.29 -5.81
C TRP A 31 1.97 4.12 -7.05
N LYS A 32 0.89 4.90 -7.04
CA LYS A 32 0.59 5.86 -8.10
C LYS A 32 1.75 6.84 -8.28
N THR A 33 2.28 7.39 -7.19
CA THR A 33 3.43 8.30 -7.24
C THR A 33 4.66 7.64 -7.87
N GLN A 34 4.93 6.37 -7.56
CA GLN A 34 6.06 5.66 -8.20
C GLN A 34 5.83 5.43 -9.70
N VAL A 35 4.61 5.07 -10.11
CA VAL A 35 4.26 4.90 -11.52
C VAL A 35 4.32 6.24 -12.27
N ASP A 36 3.78 7.31 -11.70
CA ASP A 36 3.84 8.66 -12.29
C ASP A 36 5.29 9.12 -12.49
N ARG A 37 6.18 8.80 -11.55
CA ARG A 37 7.63 9.06 -11.72
C ARG A 37 8.18 8.34 -12.94
N LEU A 38 7.85 7.05 -13.12
CA LEU A 38 8.27 6.29 -14.29
C LEU A 38 7.73 6.86 -15.60
N LEU A 39 6.47 7.30 -15.63
CA LEU A 39 5.86 7.91 -16.81
C LEU A 39 6.51 9.25 -17.19
N ASN A 40 7.01 9.99 -16.21
CA ASN A 40 7.72 11.25 -16.43
C ASN A 40 9.22 11.09 -16.70
N LEU A 41 9.76 9.87 -16.57
CA LEU A 41 11.13 9.60 -17.02
C LEU A 41 11.18 9.73 -18.54
N LYS A 42 12.25 10.34 -19.03
CA LYS A 42 12.64 10.32 -20.44
C LYS A 42 13.81 9.35 -20.60
N PRO A 43 13.58 8.02 -20.55
CA PRO A 43 14.66 7.06 -20.62
C PRO A 43 15.35 7.13 -21.99
N GLU A 44 16.68 6.98 -22.00
CA GLU A 44 17.51 7.00 -23.21
C GLU A 44 17.24 5.80 -24.15
N GLY A 45 16.41 4.84 -23.71
CA GLY A 45 15.96 3.71 -24.51
C GLY A 45 15.10 2.72 -23.72
N ILE A 46 14.56 1.72 -24.42
CA ILE A 46 13.64 0.69 -23.85
C ILE A 46 14.31 -0.09 -22.71
N ALA A 47 15.60 -0.42 -22.83
CA ALA A 47 16.33 -1.15 -21.79
C ALA A 47 16.38 -0.38 -20.46
N ALA A 48 16.59 0.94 -20.51
CA ALA A 48 16.59 1.80 -19.33
C ALA A 48 15.19 1.83 -18.69
N LEU A 49 14.11 1.91 -19.48
CA LEU A 49 12.74 1.84 -18.98
C LEU A 49 12.46 0.48 -18.30
N GLN A 50 12.83 -0.62 -18.94
CA GLN A 50 12.65 -1.98 -18.39
C GLN A 50 13.34 -2.14 -17.04
N LEU A 51 14.56 -1.59 -16.89
CA LEU A 51 15.28 -1.62 -15.61
C LEU A 51 14.53 -0.87 -14.51
N GLN A 52 13.94 0.29 -14.82
CA GLN A 52 13.18 1.08 -13.85
C GLN A 52 11.87 0.40 -13.44
N ILE A 53 11.17 -0.23 -14.40
CA ILE A 53 9.98 -1.04 -14.11
C ILE A 53 10.35 -2.23 -13.22
N LYS A 54 11.46 -2.92 -13.51
CA LYS A 54 11.94 -4.05 -12.70
C LYS A 54 12.20 -3.62 -11.25
N ARG A 55 12.88 -2.50 -11.04
CA ARG A 55 13.11 -1.94 -9.70
C ARG A 55 11.82 -1.64 -8.95
N LEU A 56 10.82 -1.06 -9.63
CA LEU A 56 9.51 -0.82 -9.04
C LEU A 56 8.84 -2.13 -8.61
N SER A 57 8.85 -3.14 -9.48
CA SER A 57 8.31 -4.47 -9.18
C SER A 57 9.01 -5.13 -7.99
N GLU A 58 10.34 -5.05 -7.90
CA GLU A 58 11.12 -5.60 -6.78
C GLU A 58 10.78 -4.89 -5.46
N MET A 59 10.60 -3.57 -5.47
CA MET A 59 10.13 -2.83 -4.28
C MET A 59 8.75 -3.31 -3.82
N MET A 60 7.82 -3.53 -4.76
CA MET A 60 6.50 -4.08 -4.45
C MET A 60 6.61 -5.48 -3.83
N GLU A 61 7.40 -6.36 -4.45
CA GLU A 61 7.60 -7.72 -3.95
C GLU A 61 8.19 -7.73 -2.53
N ASN A 62 9.20 -6.90 -2.27
CA ASN A 62 9.80 -6.76 -0.96
C ASN A 62 8.77 -6.32 0.08
N ARG A 63 7.94 -5.32 -0.24
CA ARG A 63 6.88 -4.87 0.69
C ARG A 63 5.85 -5.95 0.95
N ILE A 64 5.44 -6.70 -0.08
CA ILE A 64 4.52 -7.83 0.04
C ILE A 64 5.12 -8.92 0.94
N LYS A 65 6.39 -9.29 0.73
CA LYS A 65 7.09 -10.29 1.55
C LYS A 65 7.17 -9.87 3.01
N THR A 66 7.51 -8.60 3.28
CA THR A 66 7.57 -8.07 4.64
C THR A 66 6.20 -8.12 5.31
N LEU A 67 5.15 -7.62 4.65
CA LEU A 67 3.80 -7.65 5.21
C LEU A 67 3.30 -9.07 5.50
N LYS A 68 3.58 -10.03 4.61
CA LYS A 68 3.24 -11.45 4.84
C LYS A 68 3.99 -12.05 6.04
N LYS A 69 5.22 -11.61 6.32
CA LYS A 69 5.98 -12.05 7.49
C LYS A 69 5.47 -11.43 8.80
N GLU A 70 4.89 -10.24 8.73
CA GLU A 70 4.34 -9.50 9.87
C GLU A 70 2.89 -9.90 10.18
N MET A 71 2.25 -10.72 9.34
CA MET A 71 0.90 -11.23 9.59
C MET A 71 0.91 -12.19 10.80
N PRO A 72 -0.02 -12.01 11.74
CA PRO A 72 -0.17 -12.88 12.91
C PRO A 72 -0.70 -14.28 12.54
#